data_AF-A0A7C3FBV4-F1
#
_entry.id   AF-A0A7C3FBV4-F1
#
_cell.length_a   1.000
_cell.length_b   1.000
_cell.length_c   1.000
_cell.angle_alpha   90.00
_cell.angle_beta   90.00
_cell.angle_gamma   90.00
#
_symmetry.space_group_name_H-M   'P 1'
#
loop_
_entity.id
_entity.type
_entity.pdbx_description
1 polymer ?
#
loop_
_entity_poly.entity_id
_entity_poly.type
_entity_poly.pdbx_seq_one_letter_code
_entity_poly.pdbx_strand_id
1 'polypeptide(L)'
;PVPDRFFAVEGDGRPGRVLMTGTITPLKDVLTLVRAIERLRDQGRPAVLHVAGRSTDDDYFARVRAYVANHDLDDRVRFLGLLDQDRLLAEMAEARVIALASRQEASPMSLAEAMAAGRPVVATRVGGVPDLVDDGVTGFLVPPGEPSALAARLDQILTDATLRRAMGVRAREVAARFRASETARAYKAVYELAAAYGRAA
;
A
#
# COMPACT_ATOMS: atom_id res chain seq x y z
N PRO A 1 3.38 12.61 8.35
CA PRO A 1 2.19 13.26 7.74
C PRO A 1 2.22 13.06 6.23
N VAL A 2 1.05 13.04 5.57
CA VAL A 2 0.93 12.85 4.11
C VAL A 2 1.06 14.21 3.40
N PRO A 3 2.00 14.36 2.44
CA PRO A 3 2.13 15.56 1.62
C PRO A 3 0.94 15.78 0.67
N ASP A 4 0.59 17.05 0.40
CA ASP A 4 -0.58 17.41 -0.43
C ASP A 4 -0.53 16.86 -1.86
N ARG A 5 0.67 16.67 -2.41
CA ARG A 5 0.88 16.13 -3.77
C ARG A 5 0.24 14.76 -3.99
N PHE A 6 0.13 13.94 -2.94
CA PHE A 6 -0.54 12.64 -3.06
C PHE A 6 -2.04 12.79 -3.30
N PHE A 7 -2.67 13.86 -2.81
CA PHE A 7 -4.09 14.14 -3.07
C PHE A 7 -4.36 14.64 -4.48
N ALA A 8 -3.33 15.06 -5.21
CA ALA A 8 -3.43 15.52 -6.60
C ALA A 8 -3.34 14.38 -7.63
N VAL A 9 -3.15 13.13 -7.20
CA VAL A 9 -3.15 11.97 -8.11
C VAL A 9 -4.55 11.76 -8.68
N GLU A 10 -4.66 11.61 -10.00
CA GLU A 10 -5.93 11.38 -10.70
C GLU A 10 -5.90 10.07 -11.51
N GLY A 11 -7.05 9.70 -12.07
CA GLY A 11 -7.21 8.54 -12.95
C GLY A 11 -7.51 7.21 -12.24
N ASP A 12 -7.93 6.20 -13.00
CA ASP A 12 -8.38 4.88 -12.51
C ASP A 12 -7.30 3.78 -12.63
N GLY A 13 -6.06 4.16 -12.94
CA GLY A 13 -4.93 3.24 -13.12
C GLY A 13 -5.05 2.32 -14.34
N ARG A 14 -3.96 1.60 -14.63
CA ARG A 14 -3.87 0.63 -15.71
C ARG A 14 -4.48 -0.72 -15.28
N PRO A 15 -5.22 -1.41 -16.18
CA PRO A 15 -5.68 -2.78 -15.92
C PRO A 15 -4.56 -3.69 -15.41
N GLY A 16 -4.87 -4.47 -14.37
CA GLY A 16 -3.94 -5.45 -13.79
C GLY A 16 -2.81 -4.88 -12.92
N ARG A 17 -2.63 -3.54 -12.82
CA ARG A 17 -1.48 -3.00 -12.07
C ARG A 17 -1.70 -3.01 -10.56
N VAL A 18 -0.84 -3.74 -9.87
CA VAL A 18 -0.66 -3.77 -8.42
C VAL A 18 0.68 -3.10 -8.10
N LEU A 19 0.70 -2.18 -7.14
CA LEU A 19 1.96 -1.55 -6.70
C LEU A 19 2.18 -1.85 -5.22
N MET A 20 3.42 -2.21 -4.86
CA MET A 20 3.91 -2.21 -3.50
C MET A 20 4.95 -1.10 -3.37
N THR A 21 4.85 -0.32 -2.30
CA THR A 21 5.81 0.74 -1.97
C THR A 21 6.44 0.46 -0.61
N GLY A 22 7.76 0.40 -0.56
CA GLY A 22 8.50 0.14 0.67
C GLY A 22 9.75 -0.68 0.44
N THR A 23 10.58 -0.82 1.47
CA THR A 23 11.79 -1.63 1.39
C THR A 23 11.49 -3.11 1.14
N ILE A 24 12.41 -3.80 0.48
CA ILE A 24 12.33 -5.26 0.31
C ILE A 24 13.07 -5.91 1.46
N THR A 25 12.32 -6.38 2.45
CA THR A 25 12.84 -7.04 3.66
C THR A 25 11.92 -8.19 4.10
N PRO A 26 12.40 -9.12 4.95
CA PRO A 26 11.57 -10.17 5.53
C PRO A 26 10.33 -9.64 6.26
N LEU A 27 10.42 -8.44 6.87
CA LEU A 27 9.29 -7.82 7.57
C LEU A 27 8.20 -7.32 6.60
N LYS A 28 8.54 -6.96 5.36
CA LYS A 28 7.58 -6.52 4.34
C LYS A 28 6.99 -7.69 3.53
N ASP A 29 7.58 -8.88 3.64
CA ASP A 29 7.09 -10.14 3.07
C ASP A 29 6.64 -10.04 1.60
N VAL A 30 7.48 -9.39 0.79
CA VAL A 30 7.29 -9.28 -0.67
C VAL A 30 7.09 -10.66 -1.33
N LEU A 31 7.64 -11.75 -0.76
CA LEU A 31 7.42 -13.10 -1.27
C LEU A 31 5.94 -13.51 -1.23
N THR A 32 5.20 -13.14 -0.18
CA THR A 32 3.75 -13.37 -0.09
C THR A 32 2.99 -12.62 -1.19
N LEU A 33 3.41 -11.41 -1.55
CA LEU A 33 2.86 -10.68 -2.71
C LEU A 33 3.14 -11.41 -4.02
N VAL A 34 4.38 -11.84 -4.25
CA VAL A 34 4.77 -12.60 -5.46
C VAL A 34 3.93 -13.86 -5.61
N ARG A 35 3.74 -14.62 -4.52
CA ARG A 35 2.90 -15.82 -4.48
C ARG A 35 1.41 -15.56 -4.74
N ALA A 36 0.92 -14.36 -4.42
CA ALA A 36 -0.44 -13.95 -4.73
C ALA A 36 -0.60 -13.62 -6.22
N ILE A 37 0.41 -12.97 -6.82
CA ILE A 37 0.45 -12.69 -8.27
C ILE A 37 0.55 -13.98 -9.09
N GLU A 38 1.35 -14.94 -8.64
CA GLU A 38 1.41 -16.28 -9.23
C GLU A 38 0.02 -16.92 -9.29
N ARG A 39 -0.72 -16.91 -8.17
CA ARG A 39 -2.09 -17.44 -8.11
C ARG A 39 -3.03 -16.73 -9.08
N LEU A 40 -2.93 -15.41 -9.18
CA LEU A 40 -3.73 -14.63 -10.13
C LEU A 40 -3.39 -15.01 -11.58
N ARG A 41 -2.11 -15.19 -11.91
CA ARG A 41 -1.67 -15.67 -13.23
C ARG A 41 -2.25 -17.06 -13.52
N ASP A 42 -2.19 -17.98 -12.57
CA ASP A 42 -2.70 -19.35 -12.73
C ASP A 42 -4.23 -19.36 -12.92
N GLN A 43 -4.92 -18.33 -12.43
CA GLN A 43 -6.35 -18.06 -12.66
C GLN A 43 -6.63 -17.30 -13.98
N GLY A 44 -5.61 -17.08 -14.82
CA GLY A 44 -5.72 -16.35 -16.08
C GLY A 44 -5.90 -14.83 -15.92
N ARG A 45 -5.63 -14.28 -14.74
CA ARG A 45 -5.75 -12.83 -14.48
C ARG A 45 -4.49 -12.09 -14.95
N PRO A 46 -4.62 -10.94 -15.62
CA PRO A 46 -3.48 -10.21 -16.17
C PRO A 46 -2.77 -9.33 -15.11
N ALA A 47 -2.71 -9.75 -13.85
CA ALA A 47 -2.13 -8.95 -12.78
C ALA A 47 -0.61 -8.82 -12.93
N VAL A 48 -0.08 -7.62 -12.68
CA VAL A 48 1.36 -7.32 -12.70
C VAL A 48 1.69 -6.52 -11.45
N LEU A 49 2.65 -7.01 -10.67
CA LEU A 49 3.16 -6.37 -9.46
C LEU A 49 4.39 -5.52 -9.77
N HIS A 50 4.29 -4.25 -9.42
CA HIS A 50 5.41 -3.34 -9.37
C HIS A 50 5.86 -3.20 -7.91
N VAL A 51 7.16 -3.35 -7.65
CA VAL A 51 7.76 -3.23 -6.33
C VAL A 51 8.69 -2.01 -6.34
N ALA A 52 8.21 -0.92 -5.75
CA ALA A 52 8.93 0.34 -5.61
C ALA A 52 9.60 0.43 -4.24
N GLY A 53 10.90 0.20 -4.21
CA GLY A 53 11.75 0.39 -3.05
C GLY A 53 13.07 -0.36 -3.15
N ARG A 54 14.02 0.04 -2.30
CA ARG A 54 15.33 -0.61 -2.23
C ARG A 54 15.26 -1.90 -1.41
N SER A 55 16.10 -2.87 -1.75
CA SER A 55 16.46 -3.93 -0.82
C SER A 55 17.35 -3.36 0.28
N THR A 56 17.17 -3.84 1.51
CA THR A 56 18.14 -3.65 2.60
C THR A 56 18.58 -5.00 3.19
N ASP A 57 18.23 -6.10 2.51
CA ASP A 57 18.52 -7.48 2.88
C ASP A 57 18.73 -8.27 1.59
N ASP A 58 19.99 -8.42 1.19
CA ASP A 58 20.35 -8.99 -0.12
C ASP A 58 20.02 -10.48 -0.21
N ASP A 59 20.13 -11.23 0.88
CA ASP A 59 19.77 -12.65 0.92
C ASP A 59 18.27 -12.85 0.73
N TYR A 60 17.45 -12.07 1.43
CA TYR A 60 16.01 -12.09 1.25
C TYR A 60 15.62 -11.69 -0.17
N PHE A 61 16.23 -10.62 -0.71
CA PHE A 61 15.92 -10.19 -2.07
C PHE A 61 16.36 -11.22 -3.12
N ALA A 62 17.52 -11.86 -2.94
CA ALA A 62 17.99 -12.95 -3.79
C ALA A 62 17.00 -14.12 -3.78
N ARG A 63 16.45 -14.49 -2.61
CA ARG A 63 15.40 -15.51 -2.49
C ARG A 63 14.11 -15.12 -3.22
N VAL A 64 13.68 -13.86 -3.12
CA VAL A 64 12.51 -13.36 -3.84
C VAL A 64 12.74 -13.42 -5.36
N ARG A 65 13.90 -12.98 -5.85
CA ARG A 65 14.22 -13.05 -7.29
C ARG A 65 14.33 -14.49 -7.79
N ALA A 66 14.96 -15.37 -7.02
CA ALA A 66 15.04 -16.79 -7.34
C ALA A 66 13.63 -17.41 -7.45
N TYR A 67 12.71 -17.04 -6.54
CA TYR A 67 11.32 -17.48 -6.64
C TYR A 67 10.65 -16.98 -7.93
N VAL A 68 10.81 -15.68 -8.28
CA VAL A 68 10.26 -15.13 -9.53
C VAL A 68 10.76 -15.88 -10.76
N ALA A 69 12.08 -16.13 -10.84
CA ALA A 69 12.69 -16.83 -11.96
C ALA A 69 12.27 -18.31 -12.03
N ASN A 70 12.31 -19.02 -10.90
CA ASN A 70 11.98 -20.46 -10.86
C ASN A 70 10.49 -20.76 -11.13
N HIS A 71 9.64 -19.74 -11.03
CA HIS A 71 8.21 -19.85 -11.25
C HIS A 71 7.75 -19.14 -12.53
N ASP A 72 8.66 -18.68 -13.40
CA ASP A 72 8.36 -17.97 -14.66
C ASP A 72 7.43 -16.76 -14.45
N LEU A 73 7.82 -15.85 -13.55
CA LEU A 73 7.06 -14.65 -13.19
C LEU A 73 7.71 -13.34 -13.63
N ASP A 74 8.74 -13.37 -14.47
CA ASP A 74 9.48 -12.19 -14.94
C ASP A 74 8.62 -11.18 -15.72
N ASP A 75 7.54 -11.65 -16.36
CA ASP A 75 6.55 -10.79 -17.01
C ASP A 75 5.54 -10.19 -16.02
N ARG A 76 5.43 -10.76 -14.82
CA ARG A 76 4.44 -10.41 -13.78
C ARG A 76 4.99 -9.61 -12.61
N VAL A 77 6.29 -9.62 -12.37
CA VAL A 77 6.91 -8.93 -11.23
C VAL A 77 8.01 -7.99 -11.71
N ARG A 78 7.86 -6.70 -11.42
CA ARG A 78 8.82 -5.65 -11.78
C ARG A 78 9.40 -5.01 -10.53
N PHE A 79 10.69 -5.19 -10.30
CA PHE A 79 11.42 -4.49 -9.24
C PHE A 79 11.92 -3.16 -9.78
N LEU A 80 11.37 -2.06 -9.28
CA LEU A 80 11.66 -0.70 -9.79
C LEU A 80 12.83 -0.02 -9.08
N GLY A 81 13.28 -0.59 -7.96
CA GLY A 81 14.28 0.03 -7.09
C GLY A 81 13.73 1.25 -6.35
N LEU A 82 14.62 2.10 -5.86
CA LEU A 82 14.25 3.36 -5.23
C LEU A 82 13.80 4.36 -6.30
N LEU A 83 12.60 4.90 -6.14
CA LEU A 83 12.05 5.93 -7.01
C LEU A 83 12.20 7.31 -6.35
N ASP A 84 12.45 8.32 -7.18
CA ASP A 84 12.18 9.70 -6.78
C ASP A 84 10.67 9.93 -6.63
N GLN A 85 10.31 11.10 -6.11
CA GLN A 85 8.90 11.39 -5.79
C GLN A 85 8.01 11.48 -7.03
N ASP A 86 8.50 12.03 -8.14
CA ASP A 86 7.69 12.21 -9.34
C ASP A 86 7.38 10.85 -9.99
N ARG A 87 8.39 9.96 -10.05
CA ARG A 87 8.21 8.59 -10.52
C ARG A 87 7.32 7.77 -9.58
N LEU A 88 7.42 7.97 -8.26
CA LEU A 88 6.53 7.31 -7.31
C LEU A 88 5.07 7.73 -7.52
N LEU A 89 4.80 9.02 -7.69
CA LEU A 89 3.46 9.53 -7.98
C LEU A 89 2.93 8.99 -9.30
N ALA A 90 3.77 8.90 -10.34
CA ALA A 90 3.40 8.30 -11.62
C ALA A 90 3.02 6.82 -11.45
N GLU A 91 3.81 6.02 -10.74
CA GLU A 91 3.48 4.62 -10.47
C GLU A 91 2.20 4.48 -9.64
N MET A 92 1.99 5.34 -8.64
CA MET A 92 0.73 5.38 -7.88
C MET A 92 -0.46 5.75 -8.77
N ALA A 93 -0.29 6.65 -9.74
CA ALA A 93 -1.33 7.02 -10.69
C ALA A 93 -1.69 5.86 -11.64
N GLU A 94 -0.70 5.05 -11.99
CA GLU A 94 -0.90 3.87 -12.83
C GLU A 94 -1.44 2.65 -12.08
N ALA A 95 -1.28 2.59 -10.75
CA ALA A 95 -1.77 1.47 -9.96
C ALA A 95 -3.30 1.49 -9.78
N ARG A 96 -3.93 0.32 -9.87
CA ARG A 96 -5.35 0.14 -9.49
C ARG A 96 -5.52 -0.16 -8.01
N VAL A 97 -4.48 -0.73 -7.40
CA VAL A 97 -4.47 -1.14 -6.00
C VAL A 97 -3.05 -1.08 -5.47
N ILE A 98 -2.90 -0.60 -4.23
CA ILE A 98 -1.63 -0.68 -3.51
C ILE A 98 -1.69 -1.86 -2.53
N ALA A 99 -0.66 -2.68 -2.52
CA ALA A 99 -0.64 -3.92 -1.75
C ALA A 99 0.53 -3.95 -0.75
N LEU A 100 0.25 -4.42 0.47
CA LEU A 100 1.22 -4.53 1.55
C LEU A 100 1.05 -5.87 2.27
N ALA A 101 2.06 -6.74 2.22
CA ALA A 101 2.02 -8.06 2.86
C ALA A 101 2.78 -8.14 4.19
N SER A 102 3.07 -7.01 4.82
CA SER A 102 3.95 -6.93 5.98
C SER A 102 3.58 -7.89 7.11
N ARG A 103 4.61 -8.37 7.82
CA ARG A 103 4.48 -9.15 9.05
C ARG A 103 4.35 -8.25 10.28
N GLN A 104 4.87 -7.02 10.19
CA GLN A 104 4.83 -6.03 11.26
C GLN A 104 4.76 -4.63 10.66
N GLU A 105 3.94 -3.77 11.28
CA GLU A 105 3.83 -2.34 10.96
C GLU A 105 3.53 -1.55 12.23
N ALA A 106 3.94 -0.28 12.27
CA ALA A 106 3.50 0.65 13.31
C ALA A 106 2.31 1.47 12.79
N SER A 107 2.58 2.39 11.87
CA SER A 107 1.58 3.17 11.14
C SER A 107 2.15 3.45 9.75
N PRO A 108 1.88 2.59 8.75
CA PRO A 108 2.57 2.64 7.47
C PRO A 108 2.15 3.87 6.67
N MET A 109 3.02 4.87 6.62
CA MET A 109 2.80 6.09 5.83
C MET A 109 2.54 5.80 4.36
N SER A 110 3.13 4.73 3.81
CA SER A 110 2.88 4.30 2.43
C SER A 110 1.41 3.97 2.14
N LEU A 111 0.68 3.39 3.11
CA LEU A 111 -0.76 3.17 2.95
C LEU A 111 -1.53 4.49 3.03
N ALA A 112 -1.14 5.41 3.92
CA ALA A 112 -1.79 6.71 4.02
C ALA A 112 -1.58 7.55 2.73
N GLU A 113 -0.39 7.48 2.14
CA GLU A 113 -0.06 8.09 0.84
C GLU A 113 -0.86 7.46 -0.30
N ALA A 114 -0.97 6.13 -0.34
CA ALA A 114 -1.81 5.41 -1.30
C ALA A 114 -3.28 5.82 -1.20
N MET A 115 -3.81 5.88 0.02
CA MET A 115 -5.18 6.29 0.28
C MET A 115 -5.40 7.75 -0.12
N ALA A 116 -4.46 8.66 0.17
CA ALA A 116 -4.51 10.04 -0.30
C ALA A 116 -4.52 10.14 -1.83
N ALA A 117 -3.75 9.28 -2.50
CA ALA A 117 -3.77 9.10 -3.95
C ALA A 117 -5.08 8.52 -4.49
N GLY A 118 -6.07 8.24 -3.63
CA GLY A 118 -7.36 7.68 -4.03
C GLY A 118 -7.25 6.24 -4.49
N ARG A 119 -6.20 5.52 -4.07
CA ARG A 119 -6.01 4.10 -4.40
C ARG A 119 -6.52 3.25 -3.25
N PRO A 120 -7.41 2.28 -3.50
CA PRO A 120 -7.72 1.29 -2.49
C PRO A 120 -6.49 0.46 -2.17
N VAL A 121 -6.46 -0.03 -0.94
CA VAL A 121 -5.33 -0.81 -0.43
C VAL A 121 -5.74 -2.24 -0.12
N VAL A 122 -4.84 -3.21 -0.32
CA VAL A 122 -4.98 -4.56 0.26
C VAL A 122 -3.78 -4.78 1.16
N ALA A 123 -4.02 -4.85 2.46
CA ALA A 123 -2.96 -4.91 3.45
C ALA A 123 -3.16 -6.06 4.44
N THR A 124 -2.07 -6.55 5.02
CA THR A 124 -2.15 -7.51 6.11
C THR A 124 -2.65 -6.86 7.40
N ARG A 125 -3.47 -7.59 8.16
CA ARG A 125 -4.04 -7.16 9.44
C ARG A 125 -2.99 -7.28 10.55
N VAL A 126 -1.98 -6.42 10.53
CA VAL A 126 -0.88 -6.38 11.51
C VAL A 126 -0.65 -4.97 12.03
N GLY A 127 -0.23 -4.85 13.28
CA GLY A 127 0.13 -3.54 13.87
C GLY A 127 -0.98 -2.51 13.77
N GLY A 128 -0.64 -1.26 13.46
CA GLY A 128 -1.61 -0.18 13.26
C GLY A 128 -2.23 -0.10 11.86
N VAL A 129 -2.07 -1.12 11.02
CA VAL A 129 -2.78 -1.18 9.72
C VAL A 129 -4.30 -1.09 9.89
N PRO A 130 -4.95 -1.81 10.84
CA PRO A 130 -6.41 -1.74 11.03
C PRO A 130 -6.93 -0.39 11.52
N ASP A 131 -6.06 0.44 12.12
CA ASP A 131 -6.44 1.80 12.55
C ASP A 131 -6.48 2.78 11.36
N LEU A 132 -5.76 2.44 10.29
CA LEU A 132 -5.63 3.23 9.07
C LEU A 132 -6.65 2.82 8.00
N VAL A 133 -6.86 1.51 7.82
CA VAL A 133 -7.68 0.95 6.74
C VAL A 133 -9.01 0.43 7.28
N ASP A 134 -10.12 0.97 6.77
CA ASP A 134 -11.46 0.47 7.04
C ASP A 134 -11.79 -0.68 6.07
N ASP A 135 -11.96 -1.88 6.62
CA ASP A 135 -12.05 -3.14 5.87
C ASP A 135 -13.37 -3.23 5.10
N GLY A 136 -13.27 -3.41 3.78
CA GLY A 136 -14.40 -3.36 2.86
C GLY A 136 -14.82 -1.94 2.44
N VAL A 137 -14.26 -0.89 3.06
CA VAL A 137 -14.64 0.50 2.79
C VAL A 137 -13.53 1.29 2.10
N THR A 138 -12.32 1.32 2.64
CA THR A 138 -11.16 2.01 2.02
C THR A 138 -10.19 1.03 1.34
N GLY A 139 -10.40 -0.26 1.55
CA GLY A 139 -9.52 -1.32 1.11
C GLY A 139 -9.92 -2.66 1.74
N PHE A 140 -9.02 -3.63 1.73
CA PHE A 140 -9.22 -4.92 2.38
C PHE A 140 -8.08 -5.27 3.32
N LEU A 141 -8.45 -5.93 4.42
CA LEU A 141 -7.51 -6.51 5.37
C LEU A 141 -7.47 -8.03 5.26
N VAL A 142 -6.28 -8.60 5.16
CA VAL A 142 -6.06 -10.06 5.05
C VAL A 142 -5.14 -10.56 6.16
N PRO A 143 -5.16 -11.85 6.53
CA PRO A 143 -4.17 -12.39 7.47
C PRO A 143 -2.74 -12.31 6.90
N PRO A 144 -1.70 -12.10 7.73
CA PRO A 144 -0.31 -12.12 7.28
C PRO A 144 0.13 -13.50 6.83
N GLY A 145 0.95 -13.57 5.77
CA GLY A 145 1.47 -14.82 5.24
C GLY A 145 0.45 -15.67 4.45
N GLU A 146 -0.68 -15.09 4.04
CA GLU A 146 -1.75 -15.77 3.29
C GLU A 146 -1.86 -15.27 1.83
N PRO A 147 -1.07 -15.81 0.89
CA PRO A 147 -1.12 -15.40 -0.52
C PRO A 147 -2.48 -15.61 -1.18
N SER A 148 -3.24 -16.64 -0.77
CA SER A 148 -4.57 -16.92 -1.33
C SER A 148 -5.58 -15.85 -0.95
N ALA A 149 -5.58 -15.40 0.31
CA ALA A 149 -6.45 -14.31 0.76
C ALA A 149 -6.08 -12.99 0.06
N LEU A 150 -4.78 -12.73 -0.08
CA LEU A 150 -4.27 -11.55 -0.78
C LEU A 150 -4.69 -11.55 -2.26
N ALA A 151 -4.50 -12.67 -2.96
CA ALA A 151 -4.91 -12.83 -4.36
C ALA A 151 -6.40 -12.58 -4.55
N ALA A 152 -7.26 -13.16 -3.70
CA ALA A 152 -8.71 -12.98 -3.81
C ALA A 152 -9.14 -11.50 -3.68
N ARG A 153 -8.56 -10.76 -2.74
CA ARG A 153 -8.88 -9.33 -2.56
C ARG A 153 -8.29 -8.44 -3.65
N LEU A 154 -7.11 -8.77 -4.15
CA LEU A 154 -6.54 -8.12 -5.32
C LEU A 154 -7.43 -8.33 -6.55
N ASP A 155 -7.87 -9.56 -6.83
CA ASP A 155 -8.75 -9.87 -7.96
C ASP A 155 -10.05 -9.05 -7.90
N GLN A 156 -10.66 -8.99 -6.72
CA GLN A 156 -11.89 -8.24 -6.49
C GLN A 156 -11.75 -6.76 -6.88
N ILE A 157 -10.68 -6.08 -6.46
CA ILE A 157 -10.44 -4.67 -6.81
C ILE A 157 -10.02 -4.49 -8.28
N LEU A 158 -9.24 -5.43 -8.82
CA LEU A 158 -8.76 -5.36 -10.20
C LEU A 158 -9.90 -5.51 -11.22
N THR A 159 -10.92 -6.32 -10.89
CA THR A 159 -12.05 -6.67 -11.77
C THR A 159 -13.30 -5.84 -11.53
N ASP A 160 -13.56 -5.37 -10.32
CA ASP A 160 -14.72 -4.51 -10.01
C ASP A 160 -14.32 -3.01 -10.01
N ALA A 161 -14.61 -2.33 -11.11
CA ALA A 161 -14.33 -0.91 -11.26
C ALA A 161 -15.19 -0.01 -10.36
N THR A 162 -16.43 -0.42 -10.06
CA THR A 162 -17.34 0.35 -9.22
C THR A 162 -16.86 0.32 -7.78
N LEU A 163 -16.56 -0.88 -7.28
CA LEU A 163 -15.98 -1.08 -5.96
C LEU A 163 -14.65 -0.34 -5.82
N ARG A 164 -13.73 -0.51 -6.77
CA ARG A 164 -12.41 0.15 -6.74
C ARG A 164 -12.53 1.67 -6.61
N ARG A 165 -13.42 2.30 -7.40
CA ARG A 165 -13.63 3.76 -7.37
C ARG A 165 -14.27 4.21 -6.06
N ALA A 166 -15.30 3.50 -5.60
CA ALA A 166 -15.95 3.79 -4.33
C ALA A 166 -14.95 3.73 -3.17
N MET A 167 -14.13 2.68 -3.12
CA MET A 167 -13.07 2.54 -2.11
C MET A 167 -12.02 3.64 -2.23
N GLY A 168 -11.60 4.00 -3.45
CA GLY A 168 -10.64 5.08 -3.67
C GLY A 168 -11.11 6.44 -3.16
N VAL A 169 -12.39 6.78 -3.37
CA VAL A 169 -13.00 8.00 -2.83
C VAL A 169 -12.97 7.98 -1.29
N ARG A 170 -13.45 6.90 -0.67
CA ARG A 170 -13.45 6.78 0.80
C ARG A 170 -12.05 6.77 1.38
N ALA A 171 -11.10 6.11 0.71
CA ALA A 171 -9.69 6.10 1.10
C ALA A 171 -9.13 7.52 1.15
N ARG A 172 -9.41 8.35 0.12
CA ARG A 172 -8.95 9.75 0.07
C ARG A 172 -9.56 10.61 1.17
N GLU A 173 -10.85 10.44 1.45
CA GLU A 173 -11.55 11.11 2.55
C GLU A 173 -10.91 10.77 3.91
N VAL A 174 -10.72 9.47 4.19
CA VAL A 174 -10.07 9.01 5.42
C VAL A 174 -8.62 9.49 5.50
N ALA A 175 -7.89 9.51 4.38
CA ALA A 175 -6.51 9.97 4.35
C ALA A 175 -6.34 11.46 4.65
N ALA A 176 -7.39 12.28 4.46
CA ALA A 176 -7.34 13.71 4.71
C ALA A 176 -6.95 14.05 6.16
N ARG A 177 -7.31 13.21 7.14
CA ARG A 177 -6.94 13.38 8.56
C ARG A 177 -5.43 13.32 8.80
N PHE A 178 -4.67 12.73 7.87
CA PHE A 178 -3.22 12.60 7.94
C PHE A 178 -2.47 13.67 7.16
N ARG A 179 -3.16 14.66 6.58
CA ARG A 179 -2.50 15.82 5.96
C ARG A 179 -1.56 16.49 6.96
N ALA A 180 -0.47 17.04 6.44
CA ALA A 180 0.51 17.75 7.27
C ALA A 180 -0.13 18.89 8.08
N SER A 181 -1.05 19.64 7.49
CA SER A 181 -1.80 20.71 8.16
C SER A 181 -2.65 20.20 9.32
N GLU A 182 -3.38 19.10 9.12
CA GLU A 182 -4.24 18.48 10.13
C GLU A 182 -3.41 17.91 11.29
N THR A 183 -2.30 17.24 10.97
CA THR A 183 -1.35 16.71 11.96
C THR A 183 -0.77 17.86 12.80
N ALA A 184 -0.33 18.94 12.16
CA ALA A 184 0.22 20.10 12.86
C ALA A 184 -0.82 20.76 13.78
N ARG A 185 -2.09 20.86 13.34
CA ARG A 185 -3.17 21.41 14.17
C ARG A 185 -3.43 20.57 15.40
N ALA A 186 -3.50 19.24 15.25
CA ALA A 186 -3.70 18.32 16.36
C ALA A 186 -2.55 18.40 17.39
N TYR A 187 -1.29 18.42 16.92
CA TYR A 187 -0.13 18.56 17.80
C TYR A 187 -0.12 19.91 18.54
N LYS A 188 -0.44 21.01 17.85
CA LYS A 188 -0.55 22.34 18.47
C LYS A 188 -1.57 22.34 19.61
N ALA A 189 -2.75 21.75 19.40
CA ALA A 189 -3.78 21.66 20.43
C ALA A 189 -3.31 20.89 21.67
N VAL A 190 -2.56 19.80 21.49
CA VAL A 190 -1.96 19.03 22.60
C VAL A 190 -0.93 19.87 23.37
N TYR A 191 -0.05 20.58 22.66
CA TYR A 191 0.93 21.46 23.31
C TYR A 191 0.27 22.63 24.06
N GLU A 192 -0.79 23.21 23.52
CA GLU A 192 -1.56 24.27 24.17
C GLU A 192 -2.23 23.76 25.46
N LEU A 193 -2.80 22.56 25.42
CA LEU A 193 -3.39 21.91 26.60
C LEU A 193 -2.34 21.63 27.68
N ALA A 194 -1.19 21.05 27.30
CA ALA A 194 -0.10 20.76 28.22
C ALA A 194 0.45 22.05 28.86
N ALA A 195 0.61 23.11 28.06
CA ALA A 195 1.05 24.41 28.57
C ALA A 195 0.02 25.06 29.50
N ALA A 196 -1.28 24.88 29.25
CA ALA A 196 -2.33 25.36 30.14
C ALA A 196 -2.33 24.59 31.47
N TYR A 197 -2.17 23.27 31.44
CA TYR A 197 -2.07 22.45 32.63
C TYR A 197 -0.86 22.83 33.50
N GLY A 198 0.31 23.02 32.88
CA GLY A 198 1.52 23.45 33.60
C GLY A 198 1.49 24.87 34.16
N ARG A 199 0.55 25.72 33.74
CA ARG A 199 0.30 27.05 34.35
C ARG A 199 -0.73 27.00 35.49
N ALA A 200 -1.53 25.94 35.55
CA ALA A 200 -2.57 25.74 36.55
C ALA A 200 -2.12 24.88 37.75
N ALA A 201 -0.99 24.18 37.61
CA ALA A 201 -0.30 23.43 38.65
C ALA A 201 0.80 24.27 39.32
#